data_AF-A0A354HDB2-F1
#
_entry.id   AF-A0A354HDB2-F1
#
_cell.length_a   1.000
_cell.length_b   1.000
_cell.length_c   1.000
_cell.angle_alpha   90.00
_cell.angle_beta   90.00
_cell.angle_gamma   90.00
#
_symmetry.space_group_name_H-M   'P 1'
#
loop_
_entity.id
_entity.type
_entity.pdbx_description
1 polymer ?
#
loop_
_entity_poly.entity_id
_entity_poly.type
_entity_poly.pdbx_seq_one_letter_code
_entity_poly.pdbx_strand_id
1 'polypeptide(L)' 'MDIKAKIDEVVGKIQNDPSIAEEFKTNPVGAVEKILGVDLPDDVINNVITGVKAKLGVSNIADAIGGLFGKK' A
#
# COMPACT_ATOMS: atom_id res chain seq x y z
N MET A 1 -7.18 1.87 18.34
CA MET A 1 -6.39 2.09 17.12
C MET A 1 -6.95 1.16 16.06
N ASP A 2 -7.61 1.68 15.02
CA ASP A 2 -8.30 0.85 14.02
C ASP A 2 -7.36 0.47 12.88
N ILE A 3 -6.66 -0.66 13.04
CA ILE A 3 -5.75 -1.19 12.02
C ILE A 3 -6.50 -1.45 10.70
N LYS A 4 -7.77 -1.89 10.76
CA LYS A 4 -8.60 -2.07 9.56
C LYS A 4 -8.80 -0.77 8.78
N ALA A 5 -9.10 0.34 9.45
CA ALA A 5 -9.27 1.63 8.79
C ALA A 5 -7.98 2.07 8.10
N LYS A 6 -6.83 1.86 8.75
CA LYS A 6 -5.52 2.16 8.18
C LYS A 6 -5.21 1.31 6.94
N ILE A 7 -5.54 0.01 6.98
CA ILE A 7 -5.41 -0.88 5.82
C ILE A 7 -6.25 -0.34 4.66
N ASP A 8 -7.51 0.02 4.92
CA ASP A 8 -8.43 0.48 3.88
C ASP A 8 -8.00 1.79 3.26
N GLU A 9 -7.48 2.72 4.06
CA GLU A 9 -6.91 3.98 3.61
C GLU A 9 -5.68 3.77 2.70
N VAL A 10 -4.74 2.92 3.14
CA VAL A 10 -3.54 2.58 2.35
C VAL A 10 -3.92 1.88 1.04
N VAL A 11 -4.85 0.93 1.09
CA VAL A 11 -5.39 0.24 -0.09
C VAL A 11 -5.99 1.25 -1.07
N GLY A 12 -6.84 2.15 -0.57
CA GLY A 12 -7.45 3.19 -1.39
C GLY A 12 -6.42 4.10 -2.05
N LYS A 13 -5.37 4.51 -1.32
CA LYS A 13 -4.29 5.33 -1.88
C LYS A 13 -3.48 4.59 -2.95
N ILE A 14 -3.09 3.34 -2.70
CA ILE A 14 -2.36 2.52 -3.67
C ILE A 14 -3.14 2.33 -4.97
N GLN A 15 -4.46 2.13 -4.88
CA GLN A 15 -5.30 1.95 -6.07
C GLN A 15 -5.48 3.24 -6.89
N ASN A 16 -5.43 4.40 -6.25
CA ASN A 16 -5.66 5.69 -6.90
C ASN A 16 -4.36 6.42 -7.28
N ASP A 17 -3.22 6.04 -6.71
CA ASP A 17 -1.92 6.67 -6.96
C ASP A 17 -0.87 5.61 -7.34
N PRO A 18 -0.49 5.53 -8.63
CA PRO A 18 0.52 4.56 -9.10
C PRO A 18 1.90 4.81 -8.51
N SER A 19 2.24 6.05 -8.15
CA SER A 19 3.53 6.37 -7.53
C SER A 19 3.62 5.71 -6.17
N ILE A 20 2.53 5.78 -5.40
CA ILE A 20 2.39 5.11 -4.11
C ILE A 20 2.36 3.59 -4.28
N ALA A 21 1.76 3.07 -5.37
CA ALA A 21 1.79 1.64 -5.65
C ALA A 21 3.22 1.11 -5.91
N GLU A 22 4.02 1.84 -6.71
CA GLU A 22 5.43 1.50 -6.92
C GLU A 22 6.25 1.63 -5.63
N GLU A 23 6.03 2.71 -4.88
CA GLU A 23 6.67 2.94 -3.59
C GLU A 23 6.30 1.83 -2.61
N PHE A 24 5.04 1.38 -2.55
CA PHE A 24 4.61 0.28 -1.69
C PHE A 24 5.22 -1.07 -2.11
N LYS A 25 5.50 -1.26 -3.41
CA LYS A 25 6.13 -2.48 -3.92
C LYS A 25 7.62 -2.54 -3.55
N THR A 26 8.31 -1.41 -3.58
CA THR A 26 9.76 -1.30 -3.32
C THR A 26 10.08 -1.04 -1.84
N ASN A 27 9.30 -0.18 -1.20
CA ASN A 27 9.37 0.22 0.20
C ASN A 27 7.96 0.29 0.84
N PRO A 28 7.35 -0.85 1.19
CA PRO A 28 6.01 -0.90 1.77
C PRO A 28 5.91 -0.17 3.12
N VAL A 29 6.99 -0.14 3.91
CA VAL A 29 7.05 0.57 5.19
C VAL A 29 6.93 2.08 4.97
N GLY A 30 7.82 2.65 4.15
CA GLY A 30 7.82 4.09 3.88
C GLY A 30 6.53 4.56 3.19
N ALA A 31 5.97 3.75 2.30
CA ALA A 31 4.68 4.06 1.68
C ALA A 31 3.55 4.15 2.71
N VAL A 32 3.48 3.18 3.64
CA VAL A 32 2.47 3.16 4.71
C VAL A 32 2.64 4.34 5.66
N GLU A 33 3.86 4.64 6.09
CA GLU A 33 4.16 5.80 6.95
C GLU A 33 3.80 7.12 6.28
N LYS A 34 4.13 7.28 5.00
CA LYS A 34 3.83 8.47 4.21
C LYS A 34 2.33 8.67 4.01
N ILE A 35 1.57 7.60 3.79
CA ILE A 35 0.11 7.66 3.64
C ILE A 35 -0.54 8.05 4.97
N LEU A 36 -0.13 7.38 6.05
CA LEU A 36 -0.78 7.51 7.35
C LEU A 36 -0.27 8.73 8.14
N GLY A 37 0.85 9.32 7.74
CA GLY A 37 1.44 10.51 8.36
C GLY A 37 1.81 10.33 9.82
N VAL A 38 2.06 9.09 10.26
CA VAL A 38 2.35 8.75 11.66
C VAL A 38 3.43 7.69 11.77
N ASP A 39 4.30 7.85 12.76
CA ASP A 39 5.23 6.81 13.19
C ASP A 39 4.47 5.70 13.91
N LEU A 40 4.42 4.53 13.28
CA LEU A 40 3.80 3.33 13.85
C LEU A 40 4.89 2.37 14.30
N PRO A 41 4.64 1.57 15.35
CA PRO A 41 5.53 0.47 15.68
C PRO A 41 5.67 -0.49 14.50
N ASP A 42 6.87 -1.03 14.30
CA ASP A 42 7.17 -1.97 13.21
C ASP A 42 6.17 -3.13 13.12
N ASP A 43 5.77 -3.68 14.27
CA ASP A 43 4.78 -4.76 14.34
C ASP A 43 3.41 -4.34 13.77
N VAL A 44 2.99 -3.11 14.02
CA VAL A 44 1.72 -2.58 13.53
C VAL A 44 1.81 -2.29 12.03
N ILE A 45 2.91 -1.68 11.59
CA ILE A 45 3.18 -1.44 10.17
C ILE A 45 3.19 -2.75 9.39
N ASN A 46 3.87 -3.78 9.89
CA ASN A 46 3.93 -5.08 9.22
C ASN A 46 2.54 -5.75 9.11
N ASN A 47 1.70 -5.59 10.12
CA ASN A 47 0.30 -6.04 10.07
C ASN A 47 -0.51 -5.26 9.02
N VAL A 48 -0.35 -3.94 8.93
CA VAL A 48 -1.00 -3.12 7.90
C VAL A 48 -0.53 -3.54 6.51
N ILE A 49 0.78 -3.65 6.29
CA ILE A 49 1.36 -4.09 5.01
C ILE A 49 0.79 -5.45 4.59
N THR A 50 0.73 -6.40 5.53
CA THR A 50 0.19 -7.73 5.28
C THR A 50 -1.29 -7.67 4.92
N GLY A 51 -2.09 -6.89 5.65
CA GLY A 51 -3.51 -6.68 5.36
C GLY A 51 -3.75 -6.02 4.01
N VAL A 52 -2.93 -5.02 3.65
CA VAL A 52 -2.96 -4.33 2.36
C VAL A 52 -2.62 -5.29 1.22
N LYS A 53 -1.54 -6.07 1.35
CA LYS A 53 -1.15 -7.11 0.37
C LYS A 53 -2.22 -8.18 0.23
N ALA A 54 -2.88 -8.56 1.32
CA ALA A 54 -3.97 -9.54 1.29
C ALA A 54 -5.24 -8.97 0.61
N LYS A 55 -5.60 -7.70 0.90
CA LYS A 55 -6.78 -7.05 0.29
C LYS A 55 -6.60 -6.78 -1.18
N LEU A 56 -5.44 -6.25 -1.56
CA LEU A 56 -5.13 -5.97 -2.95
C LEU A 56 -4.80 -7.25 -3.70
N GLY A 57 -4.15 -8.22 -3.07
CA GLY A 57 -3.53 -9.33 -3.79
C GLY A 57 -2.31 -8.84 -4.58
N VAL A 58 -1.24 -9.64 -4.55
CA VAL A 58 0.03 -9.30 -5.23
C VAL A 58 -0.18 -9.07 -6.73
N SER A 59 -1.11 -9.82 -7.35
CA SER A 59 -1.48 -9.64 -8.76
C SER A 59 -2.14 -8.30 -9.03
N ASN A 60 -3.12 -7.83 -8.25
CA ASN A 60 -3.76 -6.55 -8.57
C ASN A 60 -2.83 -5.35 -8.36
N ILE A 61 -1.87 -5.43 -7.43
CA ILE A 61 -0.81 -4.40 -7.32
C ILE A 61 0.06 -4.40 -8.59
N ALA A 62 0.45 -5.58 -9.07
CA ALA A 62 1.23 -5.70 -10.29
C ALA A 62 0.44 -5.25 -11.53
N ASP A 63 -0.86 -5.54 -11.60
CA ASP A 63 -1.74 -5.14 -12.71
C ASP A 63 -2.07 -3.65 -12.66
N ALA A 64 -2.27 -3.05 -11.48
CA ALA A 64 -2.49 -1.61 -11.33
C ALA A 64 -1.26 -0.82 -11.80
N ILE A 65 -0.06 -1.28 -11.44
CA ILE A 65 1.20 -0.68 -11.91
C ILE A 65 1.42 -1.01 -13.39
N GLY A 66 1.27 -2.27 -13.79
CA GLY A 66 1.51 -2.73 -15.16
C GLY A 66 0.55 -2.12 -16.18
N GLY A 67 -0.71 -1.92 -15.81
CA GLY A 67 -1.73 -1.26 -16.63
C GLY A 67 -1.49 0.24 -16.78
N LEU A 68 -0.90 0.89 -15.79
CA LEU A 68 -0.60 2.33 -15.85
C LEU A 68 0.74 2.62 -16.53
N PHE A 69 1.77 1.81 -16.28
CA PHE A 69 3.10 1.94 -16.89
C PHE A 69 3.24 1.23 -18.24
N GLY A 70 2.36 0.28 -18.57
CA GLY A 70 2.39 -0.49 -19.81
C GLY A 70 1.86 0.23 -21.04
N LYS A 71 1.41 1.49 -20.90
CA LYS A 71 1.01 2.33 -22.05
C LYS A 71 2.20 3.21 -22.47
N LYS A 72 3.15 2.63 -23.19
CA LYS A 72 4.10 3.37 -24.03
C LYS A 72 3.94 2.92 -25.48
#